data_AF-A0A9E1ZRV4-F1
#
_entry.id   AF-A0A9E1ZRV4-F1
#
_cell.length_a   1.000
_cell.length_b   1.000
_cell.length_c   1.000
_cell.angle_alpha   90.00
_cell.angle_beta   90.00
_cell.angle_gamma   90.00
#
_symmetry.space_group_name_H-M   'P 1'
#
loop_
_entity.id
_entity.type
_entity.pdbx_description
1 polymer ?
#
loop_
_entity_poly.entity_id
_entity_poly.type
_entity_poly.pdbx_seq_one_letter_code
_entity_poly.pdbx_strand_id
1 'polypeptide(L)'
;MKEEIYNLLSGDESLAETAMKKLIERGAVIFPVLVELLDSPDPDHRWWALSTAAQIEGIDADWLIAALGDESIEVQQAAALGLTEHHYPKAVPALINSLCASNTMLVTLATNALSSAGTDAVPALLEFLSTPQARDIARVGAIRALAEIADRRAIPALMAALEEDSALISHWAESGLEKLGLDMVYMKLD
;
A
#
# COMPACT_ATOMS: atom_id res chain seq x y z
N MET A 1 3.19 -1.56 -31.12
CA MET A 1 3.96 -1.33 -29.87
C MET A 1 4.57 0.07 -29.81
N LYS A 2 5.33 0.52 -30.83
CA LYS A 2 5.95 1.85 -30.82
C LYS A 2 4.94 3.01 -30.71
N GLU A 3 3.82 2.92 -31.43
CA GLU A 3 2.76 3.92 -31.38
C GLU A 3 2.10 3.97 -30.00
N GLU A 4 1.84 2.81 -29.40
CA GLU A 4 1.25 2.73 -28.06
C GLU A 4 2.19 3.30 -26.99
N ILE A 5 3.49 3.03 -27.07
CA ILE A 5 4.47 3.67 -26.16
C ILE A 5 4.51 5.18 -26.39
N TYR A 6 4.51 5.65 -27.63
CA TYR A 6 4.46 7.10 -27.91
C TYR A 6 3.21 7.76 -27.31
N ASN A 7 2.03 7.15 -27.50
CA ASN A 7 0.77 7.66 -26.97
C ASN A 7 0.69 7.55 -25.44
N LEU A 8 1.32 6.54 -24.83
CA LEU A 8 1.43 6.41 -23.37
C LEU A 8 2.18 7.61 -22.77
N LEU A 9 3.20 8.09 -23.48
CA LEU A 9 4.13 9.13 -23.01
C LEU A 9 3.84 10.51 -23.64
N SER A 10 2.68 10.69 -24.28
CA SER A 10 2.41 11.90 -25.08
C SER A 10 1.99 13.11 -24.23
N GLY A 11 1.80 12.94 -22.92
CA GLY A 11 1.22 13.95 -22.02
C GLY A 11 -0.28 14.21 -22.23
N ASP A 12 -0.93 13.44 -23.11
CA ASP A 12 -2.37 13.45 -23.32
C ASP A 12 -2.96 12.25 -22.58
N GLU A 13 -3.69 12.53 -21.50
CA GLU A 13 -4.24 11.51 -20.60
C GLU A 13 -5.18 10.53 -21.33
N SER A 14 -5.98 11.02 -22.28
CA SER A 14 -6.92 10.19 -23.05
C SER A 14 -6.19 9.24 -24.00
N LEU A 15 -5.12 9.73 -24.67
CA LEU A 15 -4.27 8.89 -25.49
C LEU A 15 -3.50 7.87 -24.64
N ALA A 16 -3.00 8.30 -23.48
CA ALA A 16 -2.23 7.45 -22.59
C ALA A 16 -3.08 6.33 -22.01
N GLU A 17 -4.30 6.60 -21.53
CA GLU A 17 -5.24 5.56 -21.07
C GLU A 17 -5.58 4.55 -22.17
N THR A 18 -5.80 5.03 -23.39
CA THR A 18 -6.11 4.16 -24.54
C THR A 18 -4.92 3.28 -24.89
N ALA A 19 -3.71 3.83 -24.84
CA ALA A 19 -2.47 3.11 -25.05
C ALA A 19 -2.23 2.07 -23.95
N MET A 20 -2.41 2.46 -22.69
CA MET A 20 -2.25 1.60 -21.52
C MET A 20 -3.13 0.35 -21.64
N LYS A 21 -4.41 0.50 -21.98
CA LYS A 21 -5.33 -0.65 -22.18
C LYS A 21 -4.79 -1.64 -23.22
N LYS A 22 -4.35 -1.14 -24.38
CA LYS A 22 -3.75 -1.96 -25.44
C LYS A 22 -2.44 -2.62 -25.02
N LEU A 23 -1.68 -1.98 -24.14
CA LEU A 23 -0.42 -2.49 -23.60
C LEU A 23 -0.69 -3.62 -22.59
N ILE A 24 -1.67 -3.43 -21.69
CA ILE A 24 -2.11 -4.46 -20.74
C ILE A 24 -2.58 -5.72 -21.47
N GLU A 25 -3.37 -5.59 -22.55
CA GLU A 25 -3.83 -6.71 -23.37
C GLU A 25 -2.69 -7.55 -23.98
N ARG A 26 -1.47 -7.00 -24.08
CA ARG A 26 -0.29 -7.75 -24.55
C ARG A 26 0.33 -8.61 -23.46
N GLY A 27 0.03 -8.33 -22.19
CA GLY A 27 0.54 -9.07 -21.03
C GLY A 27 2.06 -8.94 -20.85
N ALA A 28 2.67 -9.92 -20.20
CA ALA A 28 4.07 -9.89 -19.77
C ALA A 28 5.12 -9.67 -20.89
N VAL A 29 4.75 -9.79 -22.18
CA VAL A 29 5.67 -9.54 -23.30
C VAL A 29 6.18 -8.09 -23.35
N ILE A 30 5.46 -7.14 -22.74
CA ILE A 30 5.86 -5.73 -22.74
C ILE A 30 6.75 -5.33 -21.57
N PHE A 31 6.97 -6.23 -20.60
CA PHE A 31 7.80 -5.99 -19.42
C PHE A 31 9.19 -5.43 -19.72
N PRO A 32 9.96 -5.92 -20.71
CA PRO A 32 11.26 -5.33 -21.03
C PRO A 32 11.18 -3.84 -21.38
N VAL A 33 10.12 -3.41 -22.07
CA VAL A 33 9.91 -2.00 -22.44
C VAL A 33 9.48 -1.18 -21.23
N LEU A 34 8.61 -1.73 -20.37
CA LEU A 34 8.20 -1.02 -19.15
C LEU A 34 9.37 -0.82 -18.18
N VAL A 35 10.27 -1.80 -18.06
CA VAL A 35 11.49 -1.67 -17.24
C VAL A 35 12.35 -0.50 -17.68
N GLU A 36 12.58 -0.34 -18.99
CA GLU A 36 13.33 0.81 -19.51
C GLU A 36 12.67 2.16 -19.15
N LEU A 37 11.33 2.19 -19.09
CA LEU A 37 10.57 3.39 -18.72
C LEU A 37 10.54 3.66 -17.22
N LEU A 38 10.68 2.63 -16.38
CA LEU A 38 10.82 2.78 -14.92
C LEU A 38 12.11 3.52 -14.54
N ASP A 39 13.14 3.49 -15.39
CA ASP A 39 14.39 4.24 -15.21
C ASP A 39 14.37 5.64 -15.85
N SER A 40 13.21 6.09 -16.36
CA SER A 40 13.08 7.40 -17.00
C SER A 40 13.36 8.54 -16.02
N PRO A 41 14.06 9.62 -16.45
CA PRO A 41 14.19 10.84 -15.63
C PRO A 41 12.85 11.56 -15.43
N ASP A 42 11.89 11.32 -16.32
CA ASP A 42 10.55 11.89 -16.23
C ASP A 42 9.65 11.03 -15.32
N PRO A 43 9.11 11.58 -14.21
CA PRO A 43 8.24 10.85 -13.30
C PRO A 43 6.92 10.39 -13.95
N ASP A 44 6.39 11.11 -14.94
CA ASP A 44 5.16 10.70 -15.62
C ASP A 44 5.38 9.41 -16.41
N HIS A 45 6.55 9.27 -17.05
CA HIS A 45 6.92 8.03 -17.73
C HIS A 45 7.03 6.86 -16.75
N ARG A 46 7.67 7.08 -15.60
CA ARG A 46 7.80 6.04 -14.55
C ARG A 46 6.41 5.66 -14.01
N TRP A 47 5.54 6.64 -13.78
CA TRP A 47 4.18 6.44 -13.31
C TRP A 47 3.35 5.61 -14.30
N TRP A 48 3.35 5.99 -15.58
CA TRP A 48 2.62 5.23 -16.61
C TRP A 48 3.17 3.82 -16.77
N ALA A 49 4.50 3.65 -16.74
CA ALA A 49 5.13 2.36 -16.85
C ALA A 49 4.74 1.44 -15.68
N LEU A 50 4.81 1.95 -14.45
CA LEU A 50 4.48 1.21 -13.24
C LEU A 50 2.99 0.87 -13.18
N SER A 51 2.11 1.84 -13.45
CA SER A 51 0.65 1.66 -13.48
C SER A 51 0.22 0.66 -14.54
N THR A 52 0.88 0.65 -15.71
CA THR A 52 0.66 -0.35 -16.75
C THR A 52 1.13 -1.72 -16.29
N ALA A 53 2.34 -1.81 -15.72
CA ALA A 53 2.90 -3.07 -15.25
C ALA A 53 2.06 -3.69 -14.13
N ALA A 54 1.55 -2.87 -13.20
CA ALA A 54 0.77 -3.32 -12.05
C ALA A 54 -0.52 -4.04 -12.45
N GLN A 55 -1.08 -3.72 -13.63
CA GLN A 55 -2.29 -4.38 -14.16
C GLN A 55 -2.00 -5.63 -14.98
N ILE A 56 -0.75 -6.07 -15.06
CA ILE A 56 -0.34 -7.24 -15.82
C ILE A 56 0.03 -8.37 -14.85
N GLU A 57 -0.57 -9.54 -15.06
CA GLU A 57 -0.22 -10.74 -14.32
C GLU A 57 1.27 -11.08 -14.47
N GLY A 58 1.90 -11.44 -13.35
CA GLY A 58 3.31 -11.79 -13.31
C GLY A 58 4.27 -10.60 -13.19
N ILE A 59 3.77 -9.41 -12.84
CA ILE A 59 4.63 -8.29 -12.42
C ILE A 59 5.57 -8.74 -11.30
N ASP A 60 6.84 -8.32 -11.39
CA ASP A 60 7.81 -8.53 -10.32
C ASP A 60 7.53 -7.59 -9.14
N ALA A 61 7.31 -8.16 -7.96
CA ALA A 61 7.11 -7.41 -6.73
C ALA A 61 8.27 -6.43 -6.45
N ASP A 62 9.50 -6.76 -6.87
CA ASP A 62 10.67 -5.93 -6.63
C ASP A 62 10.59 -4.58 -7.37
N TRP A 63 9.83 -4.49 -8.48
CA TRP A 63 9.62 -3.23 -9.19
C TRP A 63 8.70 -2.29 -8.42
N LEU A 64 7.60 -2.84 -7.88
CA LEU A 64 6.69 -2.09 -7.01
C LEU A 64 7.39 -1.68 -5.70
N ILE A 65 8.16 -2.58 -5.09
CA ILE A 65 8.92 -2.28 -3.86
C ILE A 65 9.95 -1.18 -4.10
N ALA A 66 10.68 -1.21 -5.22
CA ALA A 66 11.63 -0.16 -5.56
C ALA A 66 10.94 1.20 -5.75
N ALA A 67 9.79 1.22 -6.44
CA ALA A 67 9.03 2.43 -6.72
C ALA A 67 8.38 3.09 -5.48
N LEU A 68 8.23 2.37 -4.35
CA LEU A 68 7.86 3.00 -3.06
C LEU A 68 8.91 4.01 -2.57
N GLY A 69 10.16 3.91 -3.05
CA GLY A 69 11.26 4.83 -2.76
C GLY A 69 11.50 5.88 -3.83
N ASP A 70 10.62 6.01 -4.83
CA ASP A 70 10.76 6.98 -5.91
C ASP A 70 10.78 8.43 -5.38
N GLU A 71 11.37 9.38 -6.11
CA GLU A 71 11.34 10.80 -5.73
C GLU A 71 9.95 11.45 -5.93
N SER A 72 9.15 10.93 -6.87
CA SER A 72 7.79 11.41 -7.16
C SER A 72 6.80 10.70 -6.26
N ILE A 73 5.96 11.50 -5.60
CA ILE A 73 4.91 10.98 -4.73
C ILE A 73 3.84 10.22 -5.51
N GLU A 74 3.58 10.61 -6.75
CA GLU A 74 2.65 9.95 -7.65
C GLU A 74 3.12 8.53 -7.99
N VAL A 75 4.42 8.35 -8.25
CA VAL A 75 5.03 7.02 -8.51
C VAL A 75 4.98 6.16 -7.24
N GLN A 76 5.29 6.72 -6.07
CA GLN A 76 5.16 6.01 -4.79
C GLN A 76 3.72 5.54 -4.54
N GLN A 77 2.72 6.38 -4.87
CA GLN A 77 1.31 6.04 -4.74
C GLN A 77 0.91 4.93 -5.72
N ALA A 78 1.34 4.99 -6.98
CA ALA A 78 1.11 3.92 -7.96
C ALA A 78 1.72 2.59 -7.49
N ALA A 79 2.90 2.62 -6.88
CA ALA A 79 3.55 1.46 -6.29
C ALA A 79 2.70 0.85 -5.15
N ALA A 80 2.27 1.66 -4.20
CA ALA A 80 1.46 1.21 -3.07
C ALA A 80 0.08 0.69 -3.52
N LEU A 81 -0.52 1.30 -4.55
CA LEU A 81 -1.76 0.83 -5.16
C LEU A 81 -1.55 -0.55 -5.81
N GLY A 82 -0.52 -0.71 -6.63
CA GLY A 82 -0.18 -2.01 -7.23
C GLY A 82 0.06 -3.09 -6.17
N LEU A 83 0.74 -2.77 -5.07
CA LEU A 83 0.93 -3.69 -3.95
C LEU A 83 -0.36 -4.04 -3.18
N THR A 84 -1.43 -3.26 -3.34
CA THR A 84 -2.75 -3.57 -2.77
C THR A 84 -3.48 -4.63 -3.60
N GLU A 85 -3.33 -4.58 -4.93
CA GLU A 85 -4.00 -5.48 -5.88
C GLU A 85 -3.39 -6.89 -5.90
N HIS A 86 -2.13 -7.01 -5.47
CA HIS A 86 -1.38 -8.26 -5.46
C HIS A 86 -0.93 -8.65 -4.06
N HIS A 87 -0.96 -9.95 -3.75
CA HIS A 87 -0.51 -10.44 -2.44
C HIS A 87 1.01 -10.63 -2.41
N TYR A 88 1.76 -9.61 -1.97
CA TYR A 88 3.21 -9.64 -1.86
C TYR A 88 3.73 -9.43 -0.43
N PRO A 89 3.81 -10.50 0.39
CA PRO A 89 4.35 -10.42 1.75
C PRO A 89 5.77 -9.82 1.84
N LYS A 90 6.59 -9.99 0.78
CA LYS A 90 7.94 -9.41 0.68
C LYS A 90 7.93 -7.88 0.73
N ALA A 91 6.83 -7.22 0.37
CA ALA A 91 6.70 -5.76 0.37
C ALA A 91 6.43 -5.16 1.75
N VAL A 92 6.05 -5.98 2.75
CA VAL A 92 5.67 -5.52 4.10
C VAL A 92 6.69 -4.54 4.71
N PRO A 93 8.01 -4.80 4.71
CA PRO A 93 8.98 -3.87 5.30
C PRO A 93 9.00 -2.50 4.61
N ALA A 94 8.85 -2.47 3.28
CA ALA A 94 8.83 -1.23 2.53
C ALA A 94 7.54 -0.44 2.79
N LEU A 95 6.40 -1.13 2.87
CA LEU A 95 5.10 -0.52 3.19
C LEU A 95 5.06 0.04 4.62
N ILE A 96 5.70 -0.61 5.60
CA ILE A 96 5.84 -0.06 6.96
C ILE A 96 6.58 1.28 6.92
N ASN A 97 7.63 1.42 6.12
CA ASN A 97 8.32 2.71 5.97
C ASN A 97 7.40 3.77 5.34
N SER A 98 6.56 3.40 4.38
CA SER A 98 5.59 4.30 3.75
C SER A 98 4.50 4.80 4.71
N LEU A 99 4.24 4.12 5.84
CA LEU A 99 3.35 4.65 6.90
C LEU A 99 3.91 5.93 7.54
N CYS A 100 5.22 6.14 7.50
CA CYS A 100 5.89 7.33 8.02
C CYS A 100 5.98 8.48 7.01
N ALA A 101 5.38 8.33 5.82
CA ALA A 101 5.38 9.38 4.81
C ALA A 101 4.57 10.61 5.28
N SER A 102 4.95 11.79 4.80
CA SER A 102 4.20 13.03 5.05
C SER A 102 2.92 13.11 4.22
N ASN A 103 2.82 12.36 3.12
CA ASN A 103 1.67 12.37 2.23
C ASN A 103 0.59 11.40 2.73
N THR A 104 -0.56 11.94 3.13
CA THR A 104 -1.68 11.16 3.69
C THR A 104 -2.24 10.10 2.74
N MET A 105 -2.26 10.37 1.43
CA MET A 105 -2.74 9.40 0.45
C MET A 105 -1.81 8.19 0.37
N LEU A 106 -0.49 8.41 0.34
CA LEU A 106 0.47 7.31 0.37
C LEU A 106 0.36 6.48 1.66
N VAL A 107 0.20 7.12 2.81
CA VAL A 107 -0.03 6.40 4.09
C VAL A 107 -1.31 5.54 4.01
N THR A 108 -2.37 6.07 3.38
CA THR A 108 -3.63 5.35 3.19
C THR A 108 -3.46 4.13 2.27
N LEU A 109 -2.76 4.30 1.14
CA LEU A 109 -2.48 3.19 0.21
C LEU A 109 -1.56 2.15 0.84
N ALA A 110 -0.52 2.58 1.57
CA ALA A 110 0.36 1.67 2.30
C ALA A 110 -0.38 0.87 3.36
N THR A 111 -1.31 1.52 4.08
CA THR A 111 -2.21 0.85 5.04
C THR A 111 -3.06 -0.21 4.34
N ASN A 112 -3.69 0.12 3.20
CA ASN A 112 -4.50 -0.82 2.44
C ASN A 112 -3.67 -2.02 1.94
N ALA A 113 -2.47 -1.77 1.42
CA ALA A 113 -1.56 -2.83 0.97
C ALA A 113 -1.11 -3.75 2.12
N LEU A 114 -0.84 -3.19 3.31
CA LEU A 114 -0.53 -3.97 4.51
C LEU A 114 -1.72 -4.84 4.94
N SER A 115 -2.95 -4.30 4.86
CA SER A 115 -4.17 -5.09 5.10
C SER A 115 -4.34 -6.23 4.09
N SER A 116 -4.09 -5.98 2.80
CA SER A 116 -4.12 -7.01 1.74
C SER A 116 -3.02 -8.07 1.88
N ALA A 117 -1.87 -7.70 2.45
CA ALA A 117 -0.83 -8.65 2.83
C ALA A 117 -1.26 -9.57 4.00
N GLY A 118 -2.34 -9.23 4.71
CA GLY A 118 -3.00 -10.11 5.66
C GLY A 118 -2.10 -10.48 6.85
N THR A 119 -2.19 -11.75 7.26
CA THR A 119 -1.52 -12.26 8.48
C THR A 119 0.00 -12.18 8.45
N ASP A 120 0.60 -12.05 7.25
CA ASP A 120 2.05 -11.90 7.08
C ASP A 120 2.55 -10.52 7.50
N ALA A 121 1.69 -9.49 7.45
CA ALA A 121 2.02 -8.14 7.90
C ALA A 121 1.99 -7.98 9.43
N VAL A 122 1.25 -8.85 10.14
CA VAL A 122 0.99 -8.72 11.58
C VAL A 122 2.25 -8.62 12.44
N PRO A 123 3.29 -9.48 12.28
CA PRO A 123 4.50 -9.36 13.09
C PRO A 123 5.20 -8.00 12.92
N ALA A 124 5.32 -7.53 11.67
CA ALA A 124 5.99 -6.27 11.37
C ALA A 124 5.19 -5.04 11.85
N LEU A 125 3.86 -5.08 11.75
CA LEU A 125 2.97 -4.04 12.28
C LEU A 125 3.07 -3.94 13.80
N LEU A 126 3.12 -5.07 14.52
CA LEU A 126 3.29 -5.09 15.97
C LEU A 126 4.67 -4.59 16.41
N GLU A 127 5.71 -4.97 15.69
CA GLU A 127 7.06 -4.45 15.92
C GLU A 127 7.09 -2.93 15.70
N PHE A 128 6.52 -2.46 14.58
CA PHE A 128 6.45 -1.04 14.24
C PHE A 128 5.77 -0.22 15.33
N LEU A 129 4.64 -0.68 15.89
CA LEU A 129 3.92 0.00 16.99
C LEU A 129 4.75 0.19 18.27
N SER A 130 5.83 -0.58 18.43
CA SER A 130 6.76 -0.48 19.55
C SER A 130 7.92 0.49 19.29
N THR A 131 7.98 1.09 18.09
CA THR A 131 9.04 2.02 17.69
C THR A 131 8.63 3.48 17.90
N PRO A 132 9.60 4.40 18.09
CA PRO A 132 9.30 5.85 18.16
C PRO A 132 8.68 6.45 16.89
N GLN A 133 8.83 5.77 15.75
CA GLN A 133 8.30 6.19 14.45
C GLN A 133 6.78 5.99 14.35
N ALA A 134 6.20 5.07 15.13
CA ALA A 134 4.77 4.79 15.15
C ALA A 134 3.99 5.83 15.97
N ARG A 135 3.89 7.04 15.41
CA ARG A 135 3.15 8.19 15.97
C ARG A 135 2.19 8.78 14.95
N ASP A 136 1.27 9.62 15.43
CA ASP A 136 0.33 10.38 14.60
C ASP A 136 -0.39 9.50 13.56
N ILE A 137 -0.39 9.92 12.29
CA ILE A 137 -1.04 9.19 11.20
C ILE A 137 -0.42 7.82 10.93
N ALA A 138 0.88 7.63 11.19
CA ALA A 138 1.55 6.35 11.00
C ALA A 138 1.03 5.30 12.00
N ARG A 139 0.81 5.72 13.25
CA ARG A 139 0.19 4.88 14.29
C ARG A 139 -1.25 4.51 13.94
N VAL A 140 -2.04 5.50 13.48
CA VAL A 140 -3.41 5.27 13.01
C VAL A 140 -3.43 4.24 11.88
N GLY A 141 -2.54 4.38 10.89
CA GLY A 141 -2.42 3.43 9.78
C GLY A 141 -2.10 2.01 10.24
N ALA A 142 -1.13 1.86 11.15
CA ALA A 142 -0.75 0.54 11.67
C ALA A 142 -1.88 -0.14 12.47
N ILE A 143 -2.57 0.61 13.35
CA ILE A 143 -3.72 0.09 14.11
C ILE A 143 -4.87 -0.25 13.18
N ARG A 144 -5.16 0.60 12.18
CA ARG A 144 -6.17 0.31 11.16
C ARG A 144 -5.86 -0.97 10.40
N ALA A 145 -4.62 -1.16 9.93
CA ALA A 145 -4.23 -2.38 9.22
C ALA A 145 -4.44 -3.63 10.11
N LEU A 146 -3.98 -3.60 11.36
CA LEU A 146 -4.19 -4.71 12.30
C LEU A 146 -5.68 -5.00 12.55
N ALA A 147 -6.51 -3.97 12.65
CA ALA A 147 -7.96 -4.09 12.82
C ALA A 147 -8.65 -4.65 11.57
N GLU A 148 -8.19 -4.31 10.38
CA GLU A 148 -8.69 -4.85 9.11
C GLU A 148 -8.28 -6.32 8.93
N ILE A 149 -7.05 -6.68 9.28
CA ILE A 149 -6.53 -8.05 9.22
C ILE A 149 -7.24 -8.97 10.24
N ALA A 150 -7.63 -8.44 11.40
CA ALA A 150 -8.33 -9.16 12.46
C ALA A 150 -7.63 -10.48 12.87
N ASP A 151 -6.31 -10.43 13.09
CA ASP A 151 -5.54 -11.54 13.63
C ASP A 151 -5.49 -11.47 15.17
N ARG A 152 -5.71 -12.60 15.84
CA ARG A 152 -5.75 -12.68 17.32
C ARG A 152 -4.46 -12.23 17.99
N ARG A 153 -3.30 -12.30 17.31
CA ARG A 153 -2.01 -11.78 17.81
C ARG A 153 -2.05 -10.27 18.03
N ALA A 154 -2.95 -9.54 17.36
CA ALA A 154 -3.11 -8.10 17.49
C ALA A 154 -3.92 -7.66 18.71
N ILE A 155 -4.62 -8.58 19.40
CA ILE A 155 -5.52 -8.24 20.52
C ILE A 155 -4.84 -7.34 21.57
N PRO A 156 -3.63 -7.64 22.08
CA PRO A 156 -3.01 -6.80 23.10
C PRO A 156 -2.74 -5.36 22.61
N ALA A 157 -2.34 -5.22 21.34
CA ALA A 157 -2.08 -3.91 20.75
C ALA A 157 -3.38 -3.12 20.53
N LEU A 158 -4.45 -3.78 20.07
CA LEU A 158 -5.77 -3.15 19.91
C LEU A 158 -6.37 -2.75 21.26
N MET A 159 -6.22 -3.57 22.31
CA MET A 159 -6.65 -3.18 23.66
C MET A 159 -5.88 -1.97 24.18
N ALA A 160 -4.55 -1.94 24.03
CA ALA A 160 -3.74 -0.79 24.44
C ALA A 160 -4.13 0.49 23.69
N ALA A 161 -4.51 0.38 22.42
CA ALA A 161 -4.96 1.48 21.58
C ALA A 161 -6.29 2.10 22.05
N LEU A 162 -7.14 1.38 22.79
CA LEU A 162 -8.37 1.96 23.38
C LEU A 162 -8.08 3.01 24.45
N GLU A 163 -6.96 2.87 25.16
CA GLU A 163 -6.54 3.77 26.24
C GLU A 163 -5.83 5.04 25.74
N GLU A 164 -5.63 5.16 24.42
CA GLU A 164 -4.97 6.31 23.82
C GLU A 164 -5.94 7.48 23.58
N ASP A 165 -5.44 8.71 23.78
CA ASP A 165 -6.21 9.94 23.52
C ASP A 165 -6.26 10.25 22.01
N SER A 166 -6.91 9.37 21.24
CA SER A 166 -7.11 9.54 19.81
C SER A 166 -8.37 8.81 19.34
N ALA A 167 -9.40 9.57 18.99
CA ALA A 167 -10.68 9.03 18.53
C ALA A 167 -10.56 8.11 17.30
N LEU A 168 -9.59 8.37 16.40
CA LEU A 168 -9.34 7.49 15.26
C LEU A 168 -8.73 6.15 15.69
N ILE A 169 -7.78 6.17 16.63
CA ILE A 169 -7.13 4.96 17.13
C ILE A 169 -8.15 4.12 17.89
N SER A 170 -8.94 4.72 18.79
CA SER A 170 -10.00 4.03 19.53
C SER A 170 -11.03 3.41 18.58
N HIS A 171 -11.48 4.15 17.55
CA HIS A 171 -12.43 3.62 16.56
C HIS A 171 -11.92 2.37 15.84
N TRP A 172 -10.67 2.38 15.37
CA TRP A 172 -10.09 1.22 14.69
C TRP A 172 -9.86 0.05 15.65
N ALA A 173 -9.41 0.33 16.88
CA ALA A 173 -9.25 -0.66 17.92
C ALA A 173 -10.58 -1.37 18.24
N GLU A 174 -11.66 -0.62 18.45
CA GLU A 174 -13.01 -1.14 18.66
C GLU A 174 -13.45 -2.03 17.49
N SER A 175 -13.32 -1.52 16.26
CA SER A 175 -13.71 -2.27 15.05
C SER A 175 -12.91 -3.58 14.90
N GLY A 176 -11.60 -3.56 15.18
CA GLY A 176 -10.76 -4.75 15.13
C GLY A 176 -11.15 -5.79 16.19
N LEU A 177 -11.41 -5.34 17.42
CA LEU A 177 -11.84 -6.21 18.52
C LEU A 177 -13.25 -6.78 18.28
N GLU A 178 -14.16 -6.00 17.70
CA GLU A 178 -15.49 -6.46 17.28
C GLU A 178 -15.39 -7.57 16.22
N LYS A 179 -14.58 -7.36 15.17
CA LYS A 179 -14.31 -8.40 14.14
C LYS A 179 -13.72 -9.68 14.73
N LEU A 180 -12.99 -9.56 15.84
CA LEU A 180 -12.42 -10.68 16.59
C LEU A 180 -13.41 -11.33 17.59
N GLY A 181 -14.64 -10.82 17.69
CA GLY A 181 -15.70 -11.32 18.58
C GLY A 181 -15.51 -10.95 20.05
N LEU A 182 -14.92 -9.78 20.33
CA LEU A 182 -14.65 -9.28 21.69
C LEU A 182 -15.52 -8.07 22.08
N ASP A 183 -16.60 -7.83 21.33
CA ASP A 183 -17.63 -6.79 21.51
C ASP A 183 -18.19 -6.69 22.95
N MET A 184 -18.40 -7.83 23.62
CA MET A 184 -19.07 -7.88 24.92
C MET A 184 -18.15 -7.87 26.15
N VAL A 185 -16.83 -8.01 25.98
CA VAL A 185 -15.91 -8.24 27.12
C VAL A 185 -15.41 -6.93 27.74
N TYR A 186 -15.37 -5.82 27.00
CA TYR A 186 -14.78 -4.56 27.47
C TYR A 186 -15.77 -3.51 27.98
N MET A 187 -17.07 -3.62 27.65
CA MET A 187 -18.11 -2.69 28.15
C MET A 187 -18.46 -2.86 29.65
N LYS A 188 -17.78 -3.75 30.39
CA LYS A 188 -18.08 -4.07 31.80
C LYS A 188 -16.99 -3.64 32.80
N LEU A 189 -16.02 -2.83 32.38
CA LEU A 189 -14.93 -2.39 33.28
C LEU A 189 -15.12 -1.02 33.94
N ASP A 190 -16.31 -0.40 33.81
CA ASP A 190 -16.68 0.83 34.52
C ASP A 190 -17.79 0.60 35.57
#